data_AF-R6ZZR7-F1
#
_entry.id   AF-R6ZZR7-F1
#
_cell.length_a   1.000
_cell.length_b   1.000
_cell.length_c   1.000
_cell.angle_alpha   90.00
_cell.angle_beta   90.00
_cell.angle_gamma   90.00
#
_symmetry.space_group_name_H-M   'P 1'
#
loop_
_entity.id
_entity.type
_entity.pdbx_description
1 polymer ?
#
loop_
_entity_poly.entity_id
_entity_poly.type
_entity_poly.pdbx_seq_one_letter_code
_entity_poly.pdbx_strand_id
1 'polypeptide(L)'
;MPNIKLLDCTLRDGGYINDWKFGYHTIRDIIKKLVESQVDYVEVGFLRNCKYEPGTAVFNNCAEIRNILPENKGNTMFTAMALHNKYDLDQLEDYDGKTIDALRITFHDYDIEEGLAYIERAINKGYKVFANPINIMGYSDEMILKLLKRINEIKPYAFSIVDTFGSMMKEDLMRIYSMVEHNLDKSIVIGLHLHENLALSFSLAQDFISMKASGRNCVIDASMLGMGRAPGNLCMELIMDYMNKMQGAVYNVNPVFDGIDDHIAKLKQIEPWGYNTAYALSAKFNLHRNYAEFLLGKGRLRAKQINQILASIEKDKKTAYDEAYIEELYQNFQNHAVDDKELMGELENEFGPRPILIIAPGASIMTQQKVIEEYIKKEQPVIISANFVSEEYDPDYIFCSNAMRYEAIKDRKGKSNVLLTSNLMDVAAQGDQILNYSELSFDELGTCDNCVIMLLKMLIRLDIKSVAIAGFDGYKEEGKNYVHSYMASQHTKGKKENIKLTKYVAELKKKIEMIFLTESVYDME
;
A
#
# COMPACT_ATOMS: atom_id res chain seq x y z
N MET A 1 39.25 -5.69 -13.24
CA MET A 1 38.01 -6.42 -12.89
C MET A 1 36.94 -5.37 -12.63
N PRO A 2 35.65 -5.64 -12.92
CA PRO A 2 34.61 -4.69 -12.59
C PRO A 2 34.62 -4.48 -11.06
N ASN A 3 34.81 -3.24 -10.61
CA ASN A 3 34.77 -2.90 -9.18
C ASN A 3 33.32 -2.83 -8.65
N ILE A 4 32.40 -3.57 -9.28
CA ILE A 4 30.98 -3.66 -8.93
C ILE A 4 30.67 -5.15 -8.81
N LYS A 5 30.05 -5.49 -7.69
CA LYS A 5 29.64 -6.84 -7.34
C LYS A 5 28.13 -6.92 -7.15
N LEU A 6 27.56 -8.11 -7.26
CA LEU A 6 26.12 -8.34 -7.09
C LEU A 6 25.82 -9.08 -5.79
N LEU A 7 24.76 -8.68 -5.11
CA LEU A 7 24.26 -9.32 -3.89
C LEU A 7 22.82 -9.79 -4.11
N ASP A 8 22.56 -11.08 -3.91
CA ASP A 8 21.20 -11.62 -3.89
C ASP A 8 20.55 -11.44 -2.52
N CYS A 9 19.33 -10.90 -2.49
CA CYS A 9 18.53 -10.75 -1.29
C CYS A 9 17.19 -11.49 -1.34
N THR A 10 17.06 -12.50 -2.21
CA THR A 10 15.81 -13.26 -2.43
C THR A 10 15.30 -13.90 -1.14
N LEU A 11 16.17 -14.53 -0.36
CA LEU A 11 15.77 -15.22 0.88
C LEU A 11 15.54 -14.26 2.07
N ARG A 12 16.05 -13.03 2.00
CA ARG A 12 15.89 -12.03 3.06
C ARG A 12 14.75 -11.06 2.77
N ASP A 13 14.84 -10.30 1.68
CA ASP A 13 13.81 -9.33 1.32
C ASP A 13 12.58 -10.03 0.74
N GLY A 14 12.79 -11.01 -0.14
CA GLY A 14 11.70 -11.82 -0.68
C GLY A 14 10.90 -12.53 0.41
N GLY A 15 11.50 -12.81 1.56
CA GLY A 15 10.80 -13.41 2.69
C GLY A 15 9.64 -12.56 3.27
N TYR A 16 9.55 -11.26 2.96
CA TYR A 16 8.36 -10.46 3.29
C TYR A 16 7.09 -10.94 2.58
N ILE A 17 7.20 -11.71 1.49
CA ILE A 17 6.07 -12.23 0.71
C ILE A 17 5.47 -13.50 1.33
N ASN A 18 6.26 -14.30 2.04
CA ASN A 18 5.86 -15.61 2.54
C ASN A 18 6.24 -15.86 4.01
N ASP A 19 6.40 -14.79 4.80
CA ASP A 19 6.88 -14.85 6.19
C ASP A 19 8.19 -15.64 6.35
N TRP A 20 9.08 -15.56 5.36
CA TRP A 20 10.35 -16.28 5.26
C TRP A 20 10.20 -17.82 5.25
N LYS A 21 8.99 -18.37 5.06
CA LYS A 21 8.69 -19.81 5.05
C LYS A 21 8.87 -20.41 3.65
N PHE A 22 10.11 -20.43 3.16
CA PHE A 22 10.44 -20.99 1.85
C PHE A 22 10.44 -22.52 1.81
N GLY A 23 10.70 -23.17 2.94
CA GLY A 23 10.93 -24.62 3.03
C GLY A 23 12.42 -24.97 2.89
N TYR A 24 12.86 -25.98 3.66
CA TYR A 24 14.28 -26.32 3.81
C TYR A 24 14.95 -26.67 2.48
N HIS A 25 14.29 -27.47 1.64
CA HIS A 25 14.82 -27.84 0.33
C HIS A 25 14.89 -26.65 -0.63
N THR A 26 13.88 -25.79 -0.65
CA THR A 26 13.84 -24.60 -1.49
C THR A 26 14.93 -23.60 -1.12
N ILE A 27 15.14 -23.33 0.17
CA ILE A 27 16.24 -22.46 0.64
C ILE A 27 17.58 -22.96 0.12
N ARG A 28 17.87 -24.25 0.32
CA ARG A 28 19.13 -24.86 -0.10
C ARG A 28 19.34 -24.83 -1.60
N ASP A 29 18.27 -25.11 -2.37
CA ASP A 29 18.35 -25.12 -3.82
C ASP A 29 18.53 -23.72 -4.40
N ILE A 30 17.86 -22.71 -3.85
CA ILE A 30 18.07 -21.29 -4.20
C ILE A 30 19.52 -20.89 -3.96
N ILE A 31 20.07 -21.18 -2.77
CA ILE A 31 21.47 -20.84 -2.43
C ILE A 31 22.44 -21.55 -3.37
N LYS A 32 22.22 -22.84 -3.63
CA LYS A 32 23.06 -23.63 -4.54
C LYS A 32 23.07 -23.01 -5.95
N LYS A 33 21.91 -22.68 -6.50
CA LYS A 33 21.79 -22.04 -7.83
C LYS A 33 22.47 -20.67 -7.88
N LEU A 34 22.36 -19.87 -6.81
CA LEU A 34 23.07 -18.60 -6.69
C LEU A 34 24.59 -18.80 -6.67
N VAL A 35 25.11 -19.79 -5.94
CA VAL A 35 26.53 -20.13 -5.96
C VAL A 35 26.98 -20.60 -7.35
N GLU A 36 26.19 -21.43 -8.03
CA GLU A 36 26.45 -21.89 -9.41
C GLU A 36 26.38 -20.74 -10.44
N SER A 37 25.63 -19.68 -10.14
CA SER A 37 25.57 -18.45 -10.92
C SER A 37 26.81 -17.55 -10.77
N GLN A 38 27.68 -17.85 -9.81
CA GLN A 38 28.84 -17.04 -9.41
C GLN A 38 28.46 -15.64 -8.91
N VAL A 39 27.29 -15.47 -8.29
CA VAL A 39 26.96 -14.22 -7.60
C VAL A 39 27.97 -13.95 -6.49
N ASP A 40 28.33 -12.69 -6.24
CA ASP A 40 29.37 -12.37 -5.26
C ASP A 40 28.89 -12.54 -3.81
N TYR A 41 27.62 -12.19 -3.54
CA TYR A 41 27.04 -12.27 -2.20
C TYR A 41 25.65 -12.90 -2.24
N VAL A 42 25.33 -13.73 -1.25
CA VAL A 42 23.97 -14.26 -1.04
C VAL A 42 23.55 -13.95 0.39
N GLU A 43 22.47 -13.19 0.52
CA GLU A 43 21.85 -12.89 1.80
C GLU A 43 20.85 -13.98 2.18
N VAL A 44 21.24 -14.82 3.15
CA VAL A 44 20.56 -16.07 3.45
C VAL A 44 19.31 -15.91 4.32
N GLY A 45 19.07 -14.73 4.88
CA GLY A 45 17.92 -14.44 5.73
C GLY A 45 18.19 -13.44 6.85
N PHE A 46 17.35 -13.49 7.89
CA PHE A 46 17.49 -12.68 9.09
C PHE A 46 18.12 -13.45 10.25
N LEU A 47 18.87 -12.73 11.08
CA LEU A 47 19.13 -13.11 12.47
C LEU A 47 18.11 -12.42 13.38
N ARG A 48 17.44 -13.17 14.25
CA ARG A 48 16.45 -12.68 15.22
C ARG A 48 16.51 -13.44 16.54
N ASN A 49 16.06 -12.77 17.60
CA ASN A 49 15.79 -13.42 18.89
C ASN A 49 14.53 -14.28 18.77
N CYS A 50 14.67 -15.50 18.26
CA CYS A 50 13.57 -16.42 18.01
C CYS A 50 13.99 -17.87 18.20
N LYS A 51 13.01 -18.76 18.33
CA LYS A 51 13.25 -20.19 18.17
C LYS A 51 13.28 -20.51 16.66
N TYR A 52 14.36 -21.14 16.19
CA TYR A 52 14.47 -21.54 14.80
C TYR A 52 13.47 -22.63 14.41
N GLU A 53 12.85 -22.44 13.25
CA GLU A 53 11.98 -23.41 12.61
C GLU A 53 12.62 -23.87 11.29
N PRO A 54 12.91 -25.18 11.13
CA PRO A 54 13.49 -25.69 9.89
C PRO A 54 12.67 -25.31 8.65
N GLY A 55 13.34 -24.78 7.64
CA GLY A 55 12.70 -24.29 6.42
C GLY A 55 12.24 -22.85 6.45
N THR A 56 12.61 -22.11 7.49
CA THR A 56 12.50 -20.65 7.52
C THR A 56 13.86 -19.99 7.26
N ALA A 57 13.86 -18.85 6.57
CA ALA A 57 15.05 -17.99 6.40
C ALA A 57 15.19 -16.98 7.54
N VAL A 58 14.90 -17.42 8.77
CA VAL A 58 15.05 -16.64 10.01
C VAL A 58 15.75 -17.52 11.02
N PHE A 59 16.92 -17.08 11.47
CA PHE A 59 17.84 -17.86 12.29
C PHE A 59 18.10 -17.14 13.60
N ASN A 60 18.44 -17.90 14.62
CA ASN A 60 18.89 -17.38 15.90
C ASN A 60 20.41 -17.22 15.97
N ASN A 61 21.17 -18.02 15.22
CA ASN A 61 22.64 -18.02 15.26
C ASN A 61 23.25 -18.61 13.97
N CYS A 62 24.58 -18.58 13.87
CA CYS A 62 25.31 -19.11 12.73
C CYS A 62 25.21 -20.64 12.61
N ALA A 63 25.15 -21.37 13.74
CA ALA A 63 25.05 -22.83 13.71
C ALA A 63 23.81 -23.33 12.94
N GLU A 64 22.69 -22.62 13.02
CA GLU A 64 21.46 -22.95 12.29
C GLU A 64 21.59 -22.68 10.78
N ILE A 65 22.20 -21.55 10.41
CA ILE A 65 22.49 -21.19 9.02
C ILE A 65 23.40 -22.24 8.37
N ARG A 66 24.39 -22.77 9.09
CA ARG A 66 25.32 -23.76 8.53
C ARG A 66 24.61 -24.96 7.88
N ASN A 67 23.44 -25.34 8.36
CA ASN A 67 22.68 -26.50 7.86
C ASN A 67 22.04 -26.31 6.48
N ILE A 68 21.98 -25.06 5.97
CA ILE A 68 21.43 -24.74 4.65
C ILE A 68 22.51 -24.36 3.62
N LEU A 69 23.74 -24.13 4.06
CA LEU A 69 24.82 -23.72 3.17
C LEU A 69 25.37 -24.92 2.39
N PRO A 70 25.78 -24.72 1.12
CA PRO A 70 26.48 -25.75 0.36
C PRO A 70 27.92 -25.92 0.88
N GLU A 71 28.48 -27.13 0.73
CA GLU A 71 29.87 -27.39 1.09
C GLU A 71 30.87 -26.58 0.23
N ASN A 72 30.55 -26.40 -1.06
CA ASN A 72 31.32 -25.58 -1.97
C ASN A 72 30.61 -24.24 -2.18
N LYS A 73 31.19 -23.15 -1.66
CA LYS A 73 30.69 -21.78 -1.85
C LYS A 73 31.30 -21.03 -3.05
N GLY A 74 32.27 -21.64 -3.73
CA GLY A 74 33.03 -20.96 -4.79
C GLY A 74 33.64 -19.64 -4.29
N ASN A 75 33.39 -18.56 -5.03
CA ASN A 75 33.78 -17.19 -4.65
C ASN A 75 32.67 -16.43 -3.91
N THR A 76 31.52 -17.07 -3.66
CA THR A 76 30.35 -16.45 -3.05
C THR A 76 30.58 -16.22 -1.56
N MET A 77 30.28 -15.01 -1.09
CA MET A 77 30.22 -14.70 0.33
C MET A 77 28.78 -14.79 0.85
N PHE A 78 28.57 -15.42 2.00
CA PHE A 78 27.24 -15.46 2.61
C PHE A 78 27.04 -14.31 3.58
N THR A 79 25.87 -13.68 3.54
CA THR A 79 25.51 -12.58 4.43
C THR A 79 24.20 -12.86 5.16
N ALA A 80 24.02 -12.29 6.36
CA ALA A 80 22.74 -12.30 7.06
C ALA A 80 22.40 -10.89 7.57
N MET A 81 21.12 -10.55 7.62
CA MET A 81 20.66 -9.26 8.11
C MET A 81 20.31 -9.32 9.60
N ALA A 82 20.75 -8.32 10.38
CA ALA A 82 20.39 -8.15 11.78
C ALA A 82 19.89 -6.72 12.03
N LEU A 83 18.87 -6.60 12.89
CA LEU A 83 18.36 -5.33 13.38
C LEU A 83 18.76 -5.19 14.83
N HIS A 84 19.35 -4.05 15.21
CA HIS A 84 19.88 -3.83 16.56
C HIS A 84 18.83 -4.06 17.67
N ASN A 85 17.56 -3.76 17.38
CA ASN A 85 16.43 -3.90 18.30
C ASN A 85 15.66 -5.23 18.19
N LYS A 86 16.06 -6.14 17.29
CA LYS A 86 15.42 -7.47 17.11
C LYS A 86 16.36 -8.64 17.33
N TYR A 87 17.66 -8.40 17.39
CA TYR A 87 18.66 -9.44 17.55
C TYR A 87 19.74 -9.04 18.56
N ASP A 88 19.98 -9.91 19.53
CA ASP A 88 21.03 -9.75 20.52
C ASP A 88 22.34 -10.35 19.99
N LEU A 89 23.35 -9.50 19.78
CA LEU A 89 24.66 -9.94 19.29
C LEU A 89 25.36 -10.92 20.23
N ASP A 90 25.01 -10.97 21.51
CA ASP A 90 25.66 -11.91 22.43
C ASP A 90 25.29 -13.37 22.12
N GLN A 91 24.21 -13.59 21.36
CA GLN A 91 23.82 -14.91 20.82
C GLN A 91 24.59 -15.29 19.55
N LEU A 92 25.24 -14.32 18.90
CA LEU A 92 26.01 -14.55 17.70
C LEU A 92 27.39 -15.09 18.05
N GLU A 93 27.77 -16.21 17.45
CA GLU A 93 29.11 -16.78 17.58
C GLU A 93 30.17 -15.85 16.96
N ASP A 94 31.41 -15.91 17.44
CA ASP A 94 32.51 -15.20 16.78
C ASP A 94 32.74 -15.76 15.36
N TYR A 95 33.25 -14.91 14.46
CA TYR A 95 33.42 -15.28 13.05
C TYR A 95 34.28 -16.53 12.89
N ASP A 96 33.67 -17.59 12.32
CA ASP A 96 34.27 -18.91 12.20
C ASP A 96 35.00 -19.15 10.87
N GLY A 97 34.96 -18.17 9.95
CA GLY A 97 35.52 -18.30 8.60
C GLY A 97 34.75 -19.23 7.66
N LYS A 98 33.63 -19.80 8.09
CA LYS A 98 32.96 -20.94 7.42
C LYS A 98 31.48 -20.73 7.16
N THR A 99 30.75 -20.07 8.04
CA THR A 99 29.29 -19.94 7.96
C THR A 99 28.89 -18.70 7.16
N ILE A 100 28.72 -17.55 7.80
CA ILE A 100 28.48 -16.27 7.11
C ILE A 100 29.74 -15.41 7.16
N ASP A 101 30.01 -14.70 6.08
CA ASP A 101 31.19 -13.84 5.92
C ASP A 101 30.91 -12.39 6.32
N ALA A 102 29.65 -11.94 6.26
CA ALA A 102 29.27 -10.59 6.62
C ALA A 102 27.89 -10.48 7.28
N LEU A 103 27.74 -9.47 8.13
CA LEU A 103 26.46 -9.02 8.67
C LEU A 103 26.01 -7.75 7.97
N ARG A 104 24.71 -7.66 7.71
CA ARG A 104 24.07 -6.45 7.20
C ARG A 104 23.23 -5.85 8.32
N ILE A 105 23.63 -4.69 8.83
CA ILE A 105 23.00 -4.08 10.00
C ILE A 105 22.21 -2.87 9.57
N THR A 106 20.89 -2.92 9.81
CA THR A 106 19.97 -1.84 9.47
C THR A 106 19.61 -0.99 10.68
N PHE A 107 19.50 0.32 10.47
CA PHE A 107 19.07 1.31 11.47
C PHE A 107 18.38 2.48 10.77
N HIS A 108 17.50 3.15 11.50
CA HIS A 108 16.76 4.34 11.08
C HIS A 108 17.50 5.64 11.44
N ASP A 109 16.93 6.76 11.02
CA ASP A 109 17.43 8.10 11.30
C ASP A 109 17.34 8.48 12.79
N TYR A 110 16.39 7.90 13.53
CA TYR A 110 16.17 8.18 14.94
C TYR A 110 16.96 7.27 15.90
N ASP A 111 17.62 6.21 15.43
CA ASP A 111 18.38 5.25 16.25
C ASP A 111 19.80 4.99 15.68
N ILE A 112 20.40 6.05 15.11
CA ILE A 112 21.71 6.00 14.46
C ILE A 112 22.80 5.55 15.42
N GLU A 113 22.91 6.14 16.62
CA GLU A 113 24.03 5.83 17.53
C GLU A 113 23.95 4.40 18.08
N GLU A 114 22.75 3.89 18.34
CA GLU A 114 22.52 2.48 18.70
C GLU A 114 22.93 1.56 17.55
N GLY A 115 22.55 1.89 16.32
CA GLY A 115 22.95 1.15 15.12
C GLY A 115 24.46 1.13 14.90
N LEU A 116 25.14 2.26 15.10
CA LEU A 116 26.59 2.38 14.97
C LEU A 116 27.34 1.60 16.05
N ALA A 117 26.91 1.68 17.31
CA ALA A 117 27.47 0.88 18.39
C ALA A 117 27.29 -0.64 18.15
N TYR A 118 26.15 -1.02 17.56
CA TYR A 118 25.89 -2.40 17.17
C TYR A 118 26.83 -2.87 16.04
N ILE A 119 27.12 -2.00 15.06
CA ILE A 119 28.12 -2.25 14.01
C ILE A 119 29.52 -2.47 14.61
N GLU A 120 29.96 -1.63 15.53
CA GLU A 120 31.27 -1.79 16.18
C GLU A 120 31.39 -3.14 16.90
N ARG A 121 30.35 -3.55 17.64
CA ARG A 121 30.31 -4.87 18.30
C ARG A 121 30.40 -6.03 17.30
N ALA A 122 29.68 -5.94 16.18
CA ALA A 122 29.72 -6.95 15.12
C ALA A 122 31.11 -7.04 14.45
N ILE A 123 31.79 -5.90 14.25
CA ILE A 123 33.18 -5.87 13.75
C ILE A 123 34.13 -6.52 14.76
N ASN A 124 33.96 -6.26 16.06
CA ASN A 124 34.79 -6.85 17.11
C ASN A 124 34.64 -8.38 17.22
N LYS A 125 33.50 -8.94 16.78
CA LYS A 125 33.30 -10.39 16.61
C LYS A 125 33.99 -10.98 15.37
N GLY A 126 34.65 -10.14 14.56
CA GLY A 126 35.44 -10.56 13.39
C GLY A 126 34.68 -10.59 12.07
N TYR A 127 33.40 -10.21 12.04
CA TYR A 127 32.61 -10.19 10.81
C TYR A 127 32.92 -8.96 9.96
N LYS A 128 32.82 -9.11 8.64
CA LYS A 128 32.61 -7.94 7.77
C LYS A 128 31.22 -7.38 8.06
N VAL A 129 31.08 -6.06 8.03
CA VAL A 129 29.79 -5.42 8.32
C VAL A 129 29.40 -4.47 7.19
N PHE A 130 28.17 -4.60 6.71
CA PHE A 130 27.50 -3.62 5.87
C PHE A 130 26.64 -2.74 6.78
N ALA A 131 26.89 -1.45 6.77
CA ALA A 131 26.03 -0.45 7.39
C ALA A 131 24.90 -0.10 6.40
N ASN A 132 23.66 -0.33 6.80
CA ASN A 132 22.47 -0.17 5.95
C ASN A 132 21.47 0.81 6.59
N PRO A 133 21.74 2.13 6.57
CA PRO A 133 20.75 3.11 6.99
C PRO A 133 19.52 3.00 6.08
N ILE A 134 18.36 2.70 6.65
CA ILE A 134 17.12 2.56 5.89
C ILE A 134 16.42 3.92 5.75
N ASN A 135 15.69 4.08 4.64
CA ASN A 135 15.06 5.33 4.22
C ASN A 135 16.05 6.50 4.10
N ILE A 136 17.15 6.32 3.37
CA ILE A 136 18.18 7.38 3.23
C ILE A 136 17.62 8.67 2.59
N MET A 137 16.53 8.54 1.81
CA MET A 137 15.76 9.67 1.26
C MET A 137 15.11 10.56 2.33
N GLY A 138 14.92 10.06 3.56
CA GLY A 138 14.43 10.85 4.69
C GLY A 138 15.49 11.71 5.36
N TYR A 139 16.77 11.51 5.06
CA TYR A 139 17.87 12.22 5.71
C TYR A 139 18.15 13.55 5.03
N SER A 140 18.40 14.60 5.83
CA SER A 140 18.98 15.83 5.31
C SER A 140 20.45 15.62 4.92
N ASP A 141 20.98 16.48 4.04
CA ASP A 141 22.38 16.45 3.64
C ASP A 141 23.32 16.53 4.85
N GLU A 142 23.00 17.36 5.85
CA GLU A 142 23.77 17.47 7.09
C GLU A 142 23.78 16.15 7.88
N MET A 143 22.63 15.47 7.98
CA MET A 143 22.53 14.17 8.65
C MET A 143 23.36 13.11 7.92
N ILE A 144 23.33 13.09 6.58
CA ILE A 144 24.15 12.16 5.77
C ILE A 144 25.63 12.42 6.04
N LEU A 145 26.09 13.68 6.01
CA LEU A 145 27.50 14.02 6.24
C LEU A 145 27.95 13.65 7.66
N LYS A 146 27.13 13.90 8.69
CA LYS A 146 27.41 13.48 10.06
C LYS A 146 27.51 11.96 10.19
N LEU A 147 26.58 11.22 9.57
CA LEU A 147 26.60 9.77 9.54
C LEU A 147 27.87 9.25 8.85
N LEU A 148 28.24 9.77 7.68
CA LEU A 148 29.43 9.36 6.95
C LEU A 148 30.72 9.60 7.76
N LYS A 149 30.78 10.69 8.53
CA LYS A 149 31.91 10.93 9.44
C LYS A 149 32.05 9.81 10.47
N ARG A 150 30.96 9.42 11.12
CA ARG A 150 30.96 8.32 12.11
C ARG A 150 31.29 6.98 11.45
N ILE A 151 30.75 6.72 10.27
CA ILE A 151 31.06 5.53 9.47
C ILE A 151 32.57 5.46 9.14
N ASN A 152 33.22 6.57 8.83
CA ASN A 152 34.67 6.60 8.60
C ASN A 152 35.51 6.36 9.86
N GLU A 153 34.99 6.70 11.04
CA GLU A 153 35.63 6.40 12.33
C GLU A 153 35.57 4.89 12.62
N ILE A 154 34.42 4.25 12.33
CA ILE A 154 34.15 2.84 12.59
C ILE A 154 34.77 1.92 11.52
N LYS A 155 34.84 2.39 10.28
CA LYS A 155 35.34 1.65 9.10
C LYS A 155 34.68 0.28 8.88
N PRO A 156 33.34 0.21 8.72
CA PRO A 156 32.69 -1.02 8.30
C PRO A 156 33.16 -1.44 6.90
N TYR A 157 32.89 -2.69 6.53
CA TYR A 157 33.23 -3.22 5.20
C TYR A 157 32.51 -2.46 4.08
N ALA A 158 31.24 -2.12 4.29
CA ALA A 158 30.42 -1.39 3.33
C ALA A 158 29.46 -0.40 3.99
N PHE A 159 29.06 0.62 3.24
CA PHE A 159 27.96 1.54 3.55
C PHE A 159 26.99 1.54 2.38
N SER A 160 25.70 1.31 2.65
CA SER A 160 24.69 1.16 1.59
C SER A 160 23.77 2.36 1.48
N ILE A 161 23.50 2.78 0.24
CA ILE A 161 22.41 3.68 -0.13
C ILE A 161 21.14 2.83 -0.27
N VAL A 162 20.13 3.04 0.57
CA VAL A 162 18.91 2.21 0.62
C VAL A 162 17.66 3.05 0.33
N ASP A 163 17.05 2.83 -0.83
CA ASP A 163 15.79 3.46 -1.24
C ASP A 163 14.57 2.68 -0.73
N THR A 164 14.31 2.74 0.57
CA THR A 164 13.27 1.94 1.25
C THR A 164 11.84 2.18 0.73
N PHE A 165 11.54 3.36 0.20
CA PHE A 165 10.21 3.68 -0.33
C PHE A 165 10.13 3.60 -1.85
N GLY A 166 11.21 3.22 -2.54
CA GLY A 166 11.28 3.18 -4.00
C GLY A 166 10.98 4.55 -4.63
N SER A 167 11.30 5.64 -3.91
CA SER A 167 10.96 7.02 -4.27
C SER A 167 12.11 7.76 -4.94
N MET A 168 13.30 7.15 -4.99
CA MET A 168 14.49 7.76 -5.54
C MET A 168 14.34 7.99 -7.04
N MET A 169 14.62 9.22 -7.48
CA MET A 169 14.79 9.56 -8.90
C MET A 169 16.28 9.64 -9.25
N LYS A 170 16.60 9.77 -10.54
CA LYS A 170 17.98 9.84 -11.02
C LYS A 170 18.77 10.98 -10.36
N GLU A 171 18.17 12.16 -10.24
CA GLU A 171 18.80 13.33 -9.62
C GLU A 171 19.10 13.10 -8.14
N ASP A 172 18.21 12.40 -7.43
CA ASP A 172 18.41 12.03 -6.03
C ASP A 172 19.56 11.03 -5.87
N LEU A 173 19.59 10.00 -6.73
CA LEU A 173 20.66 9.02 -6.77
C LEU A 173 22.01 9.72 -7.03
N MET A 174 22.08 10.62 -8.01
CA MET A 174 23.28 11.39 -8.31
C MET A 174 23.73 12.26 -7.12
N ARG A 175 22.80 12.95 -6.47
CA ARG A 175 23.07 13.79 -5.29
C ARG A 175 23.63 12.95 -4.14
N ILE A 176 22.93 11.89 -3.76
CA ILE A 176 23.32 11.03 -2.62
C ILE A 176 24.63 10.30 -2.92
N TYR A 177 24.78 9.71 -4.11
CA TYR A 177 26.02 9.06 -4.49
C TYR A 177 27.20 10.03 -4.47
N SER A 178 27.03 11.26 -4.98
CA SER A 178 28.09 12.27 -4.94
C SER A 178 28.51 12.60 -3.50
N MET A 179 27.56 12.79 -2.58
CA MET A 179 27.88 13.04 -1.17
C MET A 179 28.61 11.84 -0.54
N VAL A 180 28.13 10.63 -0.77
CA VAL A 180 28.76 9.40 -0.25
C VAL A 180 30.17 9.24 -0.82
N GLU A 181 30.34 9.30 -2.14
CA GLU A 181 31.62 9.07 -2.80
C GLU A 181 32.73 10.05 -2.37
N HIS A 182 32.39 11.32 -2.16
CA HIS A 182 33.35 12.35 -1.78
C HIS A 182 33.70 12.35 -0.29
N ASN A 183 32.81 11.85 0.57
CA ASN A 183 32.99 11.92 2.02
C ASN A 183 33.25 10.56 2.69
N LEU A 184 33.02 9.44 2.00
CA LEU A 184 33.28 8.09 2.51
C LEU A 184 34.70 7.62 2.16
N ASP A 185 35.41 7.07 3.16
CA ASP A 185 36.75 6.49 3.02
C ASP A 185 36.79 5.52 1.83
N LYS A 186 37.85 5.59 1.00
CA LYS A 186 38.02 4.80 -0.23
C LYS A 186 38.08 3.29 0.04
N SER A 187 38.44 2.88 1.27
CA SER A 187 38.43 1.47 1.66
C SER A 187 37.03 0.89 1.89
N ILE A 188 36.02 1.74 2.13
CA ILE A 188 34.65 1.32 2.39
C ILE A 188 33.91 1.15 1.06
N VAL A 189 33.26 -0.01 0.91
CA VAL A 189 32.46 -0.35 -0.28
C VAL A 189 31.14 0.42 -0.26
N ILE A 190 30.70 0.96 -1.41
CA ILE A 190 29.38 1.60 -1.53
C ILE A 190 28.35 0.56 -2.00
N GLY A 191 27.37 0.27 -1.15
CA GLY A 191 26.21 -0.56 -1.48
C GLY A 191 25.08 0.26 -2.11
N LEU A 192 24.26 -0.37 -2.95
CA LEU A 192 23.04 0.19 -3.51
C LEU A 192 21.90 -0.84 -3.38
N HIS A 193 20.81 -0.43 -2.74
CA HIS A 193 19.59 -1.23 -2.64
C HIS A 193 18.38 -0.40 -3.08
N LEU A 194 17.69 -0.89 -4.11
CA LEU A 194 16.60 -0.19 -4.80
C LEU A 194 15.33 -1.02 -4.80
N HIS A 195 14.19 -0.37 -4.60
CA HIS A 195 12.86 -0.98 -4.71
C HIS A 195 12.13 -0.53 -5.99
N GLU A 196 11.13 -1.32 -6.39
CA GLU A 196 10.47 -1.20 -7.70
C GLU A 196 9.23 -0.26 -7.69
N ASN A 197 9.07 0.61 -6.69
CA ASN A 197 7.82 1.35 -6.49
C ASN A 197 7.44 2.28 -7.64
N LEU A 198 8.44 2.89 -8.28
CA LEU A 198 8.27 3.70 -9.48
C LEU A 198 8.67 2.97 -10.77
N ALA A 199 8.93 1.66 -10.69
CA ALA A 199 9.49 0.86 -11.78
C ALA A 199 10.83 1.38 -12.32
N LEU A 200 11.71 1.84 -11.42
CA LEU A 200 12.97 2.51 -11.77
C LEU A 200 14.24 1.75 -11.35
N SER A 201 14.15 0.64 -10.59
CA SER A 201 15.36 0.05 -9.97
C SER A 201 16.41 -0.35 -11.01
N PHE A 202 15.99 -0.92 -12.14
CA PHE A 202 16.92 -1.32 -13.20
C PHE A 202 17.57 -0.12 -13.90
N SER A 203 16.82 0.94 -14.17
CA SER A 203 17.37 2.16 -14.77
C SER A 203 18.35 2.86 -13.81
N LEU A 204 17.99 2.96 -12.53
CA LEU A 204 18.82 3.57 -11.50
C LEU A 204 20.10 2.76 -11.23
N ALA A 205 20.03 1.43 -11.30
CA ALA A 205 21.22 0.58 -11.22
C ALA A 205 22.18 0.85 -12.39
N GLN A 206 21.67 1.00 -13.62
CA GLN A 206 22.48 1.35 -14.79
C GLN A 206 23.09 2.75 -14.67
N ASP A 207 22.33 3.73 -14.18
CA ASP A 207 22.82 5.08 -13.91
C ASP A 207 23.93 5.05 -12.85
N PHE A 208 23.76 4.30 -11.76
CA PHE A 208 24.77 4.09 -10.72
C PHE A 208 26.06 3.48 -11.27
N ILE A 209 25.95 2.43 -12.08
CA ILE A 209 27.09 1.80 -12.75
C ILE A 209 27.83 2.81 -13.63
N SER A 210 27.08 3.64 -14.35
CA SER A 210 27.64 4.61 -15.31
C SER A 210 28.32 5.80 -14.63
N MET A 211 27.78 6.28 -13.50
CA MET A 211 28.30 7.46 -12.80
C MET A 211 29.36 7.14 -11.74
N LYS A 212 29.50 5.87 -11.36
CA LYS A 212 30.43 5.43 -10.32
C LYS A 212 31.87 5.92 -10.61
N ALA A 213 32.54 6.44 -9.57
CA ALA A 213 33.93 6.85 -9.64
C ALA A 213 34.87 5.68 -9.95
N SER A 214 35.91 5.95 -10.76
CA SER A 214 36.98 4.98 -11.03
C SER A 214 37.66 4.56 -9.72
N GLY A 215 37.99 3.28 -9.57
CA GLY A 215 38.65 2.75 -8.38
C GLY A 215 37.75 2.47 -7.16
N ARG A 216 36.53 3.03 -7.08
CA ARG A 216 35.60 2.75 -5.98
C ARG A 216 35.07 1.30 -6.03
N ASN A 217 35.03 0.57 -4.92
CA ASN A 217 34.32 -0.71 -4.86
C ASN A 217 32.83 -0.50 -4.55
N CYS A 218 31.96 -1.20 -5.27
CA CYS A 218 30.52 -1.13 -5.09
C CYS A 218 29.85 -2.50 -5.05
N VAL A 219 28.68 -2.56 -4.42
CA VAL A 219 27.78 -3.72 -4.40
C VAL A 219 26.38 -3.26 -4.77
N ILE A 220 25.70 -3.99 -5.64
CA ILE A 220 24.31 -3.74 -6.02
C ILE A 220 23.46 -4.93 -5.57
N ASP A 221 22.44 -4.66 -4.78
CA ASP A 221 21.47 -5.64 -4.35
C ASP A 221 20.44 -5.92 -5.44
N ALA A 222 20.07 -7.18 -5.59
CA ALA A 222 19.01 -7.66 -6.46
C ALA A 222 18.37 -8.93 -5.89
N SER A 223 17.29 -9.41 -6.50
CA SER A 223 16.69 -10.69 -6.17
C SER A 223 16.08 -11.36 -7.39
N MET A 224 15.95 -12.68 -7.33
CA MET A 224 15.36 -13.49 -8.40
C MET A 224 13.94 -13.00 -8.73
N LEU A 225 13.66 -12.68 -10.00
CA LEU A 225 12.37 -12.16 -10.45
C LEU A 225 11.91 -10.91 -9.66
N GLY A 226 12.86 -10.15 -9.10
CA GLY A 226 12.61 -8.98 -8.28
C GLY A 226 11.85 -9.29 -6.99
N MET A 227 11.91 -10.53 -6.49
CA MET A 227 11.19 -10.95 -5.28
C MET A 227 11.65 -10.14 -4.07
N GLY A 228 10.72 -9.43 -3.45
CA GLY A 228 11.02 -8.52 -2.35
C GLY A 228 9.74 -7.98 -1.77
N ARG A 229 9.86 -7.16 -0.71
CA ARG A 229 8.74 -6.38 -0.20
C ARG A 229 8.02 -5.70 -1.37
N ALA A 230 6.71 -5.94 -1.51
CA ALA A 230 5.92 -5.37 -2.60
C ALA A 230 6.19 -3.86 -2.69
N PRO A 231 6.48 -3.35 -3.89
CA PRO A 231 6.32 -3.97 -5.21
C PRO A 231 7.50 -4.82 -5.72
N GLY A 232 8.59 -4.95 -4.97
CA GLY A 232 9.73 -5.81 -5.30
C GLY A 232 11.06 -5.05 -5.32
N ASN A 233 12.10 -5.75 -5.76
CA ASN A 233 13.47 -5.25 -5.90
C ASN A 233 13.93 -5.28 -7.36
N LEU A 234 15.16 -4.81 -7.59
CA LEU A 234 15.90 -5.07 -8.82
C LEU A 234 15.96 -6.58 -9.14
N CYS A 235 15.60 -6.94 -10.37
CA CYS A 235 15.70 -8.31 -10.86
C CYS A 235 17.17 -8.76 -11.04
N MET A 236 17.55 -9.84 -10.36
CA MET A 236 18.89 -10.41 -10.39
C MET A 236 19.30 -10.85 -11.80
N GLU A 237 18.41 -11.56 -12.48
CA GLU A 237 18.64 -12.09 -13.83
C GLU A 237 18.90 -10.98 -14.85
N LEU A 238 18.26 -9.81 -14.69
CA LEU A 238 18.42 -8.66 -15.59
C LEU A 238 19.73 -7.93 -15.32
N ILE A 239 20.09 -7.69 -14.06
CA ILE A 239 21.33 -6.99 -13.73
C ILE A 239 22.56 -7.85 -14.00
N MET A 240 22.49 -9.17 -13.80
CA MET A 240 23.57 -10.10 -14.18
C MET A 240 23.85 -10.05 -15.69
N ASP A 241 22.81 -10.15 -16.52
CA ASP A 241 22.95 -10.08 -17.98
C ASP A 241 23.50 -8.71 -18.44
N TYR A 242 23.04 -7.62 -17.82
CA TYR A 242 23.59 -6.28 -18.07
C TYR A 242 25.07 -6.19 -17.70
N MET A 243 25.47 -6.70 -16.53
CA MET A 243 26.87 -6.71 -16.09
C MET A 243 27.76 -7.53 -17.03
N ASN A 244 27.28 -8.67 -17.52
CA ASN A 244 28.00 -9.48 -18.51
C ASN A 244 28.21 -8.72 -19.83
N LYS A 245 27.14 -8.13 -20.37
CA LYS A 245 27.16 -7.44 -21.67
C LYS A 245 27.92 -6.12 -21.65
N MET A 246 27.76 -5.34 -20.58
CA MET A 246 28.20 -3.94 -20.54
C MET A 246 29.45 -3.73 -19.68
N GLN A 247 29.73 -4.61 -18.72
CA GLN A 247 30.85 -4.47 -17.77
C GLN A 247 31.89 -5.60 -17.88
N GLY A 248 31.68 -6.57 -18.78
CA GLY A 248 32.57 -7.71 -18.98
C GLY A 248 32.61 -8.66 -17.77
N ALA A 249 31.53 -8.71 -16.98
CA ALA A 249 31.37 -9.73 -15.95
C ALA A 249 31.15 -11.12 -16.58
N VAL A 250 31.21 -12.15 -15.75
CA VAL A 250 31.12 -13.56 -16.17
C VAL A 250 30.12 -14.36 -15.33
N TYR A 251 29.04 -13.72 -14.89
CA TYR A 251 27.96 -14.39 -14.16
C TYR A 251 27.29 -15.44 -15.05
N ASN A 252 26.94 -16.58 -14.47
CA ASN A 252 26.16 -17.60 -15.16
C ASN A 252 24.66 -17.40 -14.83
N VAL A 253 23.89 -16.86 -15.78
CA VAL A 253 22.49 -16.48 -15.52
C VAL A 253 21.54 -17.69 -15.53
N ASN A 254 21.91 -18.81 -16.16
CA ASN A 254 21.01 -19.96 -16.32
C ASN A 254 20.53 -20.56 -14.99
N PRO A 255 21.39 -20.81 -13.97
CA PRO A 255 20.93 -21.28 -12.66
C PRO A 255 19.93 -20.34 -11.98
N VAL A 256 20.01 -19.04 -12.23
CA VAL A 256 19.03 -18.07 -11.71
C VAL A 256 17.67 -18.26 -12.38
N PHE A 257 17.64 -18.43 -13.70
CA PHE A 257 16.39 -18.75 -14.40
C PHE A 257 15.79 -20.09 -13.93
N ASP A 258 16.61 -21.14 -13.78
CA ASP A 258 16.15 -22.42 -13.24
C ASP A 258 15.61 -22.27 -11.80
N GLY A 259 16.21 -21.40 -10.98
CA GLY A 259 15.74 -21.05 -9.64
C GLY A 259 14.39 -20.35 -9.65
N ILE A 260 14.21 -19.44 -10.61
CA ILE A 260 12.96 -18.72 -10.83
C ILE A 260 11.85 -19.70 -11.19
N ASP A 261 12.05 -20.55 -12.18
CA ASP A 261 11.03 -21.49 -12.66
C ASP A 261 10.68 -22.57 -11.63
N ASP A 262 11.69 -23.10 -10.92
CA ASP A 262 11.48 -24.16 -9.95
C ASP A 262 10.74 -23.68 -8.69
N HIS A 263 11.02 -22.44 -8.23
CA HIS A 263 10.56 -21.95 -6.93
C HIS A 263 9.83 -20.59 -7.00
N ILE A 264 10.49 -19.56 -7.54
CA ILE A 264 10.05 -18.17 -7.36
C ILE A 264 8.75 -17.87 -8.13
N ALA A 265 8.62 -18.38 -9.35
CA ALA A 265 7.42 -18.21 -10.17
C ALA A 265 6.17 -18.79 -9.49
N LYS A 266 6.30 -19.92 -8.79
CA LYS A 266 5.21 -20.53 -8.01
C LYS A 266 4.83 -19.66 -6.82
N LEU A 267 5.81 -19.11 -6.10
CA LEU A 267 5.55 -18.18 -4.99
C LEU A 267 4.84 -16.92 -5.48
N LYS A 268 5.20 -16.40 -6.65
CA LYS A 268 4.53 -15.25 -7.28
C LYS A 268 3.06 -15.50 -7.64
N GLN A 269 2.71 -16.75 -7.96
CA GLN A 269 1.31 -17.14 -8.22
C GLN A 269 0.49 -17.20 -6.94
N ILE A 270 1.11 -17.50 -5.79
CA ILE A 270 0.44 -17.56 -4.49
C ILE A 270 0.24 -16.15 -3.93
N GLU A 271 1.31 -15.37 -3.86
CA GLU A 271 1.29 -13.99 -3.38
C GLU A 271 2.05 -13.10 -4.38
N PRO A 272 1.32 -12.32 -5.21
CA PRO A 272 1.95 -11.56 -6.29
C PRO A 272 2.67 -10.31 -5.76
N TRP A 273 3.88 -10.08 -6.28
CA TRP A 273 4.56 -8.78 -6.21
C TRP A 273 4.73 -8.17 -7.59
N GLY A 274 4.92 -6.86 -7.63
CA GLY A 274 5.04 -6.06 -8.84
C GLY A 274 4.38 -4.70 -8.64
N TYR A 275 4.36 -3.90 -9.71
CA TYR A 275 3.80 -2.56 -9.69
C TYR A 275 2.40 -2.52 -9.06
N ASN A 276 2.23 -1.60 -8.11
CA ASN A 276 0.98 -1.38 -7.42
C ASN A 276 0.77 0.13 -7.24
N THR A 277 -0.42 0.61 -7.61
CA THR A 277 -0.76 2.03 -7.56
C THR A 277 -0.62 2.65 -6.16
N ALA A 278 -0.91 1.91 -5.09
CA ALA A 278 -0.72 2.37 -3.72
C ALA A 278 0.75 2.70 -3.42
N TYR A 279 1.64 1.81 -3.86
CA TYR A 279 3.07 1.91 -3.64
C TYR A 279 3.69 3.01 -4.51
N ALA A 280 3.25 3.14 -5.77
CA ALA A 280 3.64 4.24 -6.64
C ALA A 280 3.21 5.62 -6.09
N LEU A 281 1.98 5.72 -5.58
CA LEU A 281 1.49 6.95 -4.93
C LEU A 281 2.29 7.28 -3.67
N SER A 282 2.61 6.27 -2.85
CA SER A 282 3.42 6.47 -1.64
C SER A 282 4.84 6.93 -1.99
N ALA A 283 5.46 6.29 -2.99
CA ALA A 283 6.79 6.64 -3.47
C ALA A 283 6.84 8.07 -4.03
N LYS A 284 5.84 8.46 -4.84
CA LYS A 284 5.73 9.81 -5.40
C LYS A 284 5.81 10.93 -4.35
N PHE A 285 5.28 10.68 -3.15
CA PHE A 285 5.27 11.66 -2.06
C PHE A 285 6.31 11.39 -0.97
N ASN A 286 7.14 10.37 -1.14
CA ASN A 286 8.10 9.85 -0.17
C ASN A 286 7.45 9.54 1.19
N LEU A 287 6.40 8.72 1.17
CA LEU A 287 5.56 8.40 2.32
C LEU A 287 5.64 6.92 2.70
N HIS A 288 5.38 6.63 3.98
CA HIS A 288 5.07 5.28 4.42
C HIS A 288 3.86 4.72 3.66
N ARG A 289 4.01 3.51 3.10
CA ARG A 289 3.02 2.87 2.19
C ARG A 289 1.59 2.84 2.71
N ASN A 290 1.43 2.61 4.01
CA ASN A 290 0.12 2.40 4.64
C ASN A 290 -0.79 3.63 4.49
N TYR A 291 -0.25 4.84 4.26
CA TYR A 291 -1.06 6.02 3.97
C TYR A 291 -1.87 5.87 2.68
N ALA A 292 -1.23 5.42 1.59
CA ALA A 292 -1.93 5.22 0.32
C ALA A 292 -2.84 3.98 0.37
N GLU A 293 -2.41 2.89 1.03
CA GLU A 293 -3.23 1.70 1.23
C GLU A 293 -4.52 2.03 1.99
N PHE A 294 -4.43 2.86 3.02
CA PHE A 294 -5.58 3.34 3.78
C PHE A 294 -6.60 4.08 2.91
N LEU A 295 -6.14 5.07 2.14
CA LEU A 295 -7.00 5.89 1.27
C LEU A 295 -7.61 5.07 0.12
N LEU A 296 -6.84 4.16 -0.49
CA LEU A 296 -7.35 3.25 -1.51
C LEU A 296 -8.37 2.26 -0.93
N GLY A 297 -8.11 1.78 0.29
CA GLY A 297 -9.02 0.89 1.02
C GLY A 297 -10.39 1.50 1.33
N LYS A 298 -10.53 2.84 1.33
CA LYS A 298 -11.83 3.51 1.44
C LYS A 298 -12.73 3.24 0.23
N GLY A 299 -12.16 2.98 -0.95
CA GLY A 299 -12.90 2.62 -2.18
C GLY A 299 -13.82 3.71 -2.74
N ARG A 300 -13.65 4.97 -2.30
CA ARG A 300 -14.56 6.10 -2.64
C ARG A 300 -13.83 7.31 -3.24
N LEU A 301 -12.52 7.37 -3.10
CA LEU A 301 -11.68 8.46 -3.60
C LEU A 301 -11.20 8.17 -5.02
N ARG A 302 -11.20 9.20 -5.88
CA ARG A 302 -10.48 9.15 -7.15
C ARG A 302 -8.99 9.40 -6.92
N ALA A 303 -8.16 8.98 -7.88
CA ALA A 303 -6.70 9.17 -7.82
C ALA A 303 -6.29 10.63 -7.56
N LYS A 304 -6.98 11.63 -8.14
CA LYS A 304 -6.72 13.06 -7.89
C LYS A 304 -6.88 13.42 -6.40
N GLN A 305 -7.96 12.96 -5.77
CA GLN A 305 -8.27 13.23 -4.36
C GLN A 305 -7.26 12.53 -3.44
N ILE A 306 -6.91 11.28 -3.75
CA ILE A 306 -5.84 10.57 -3.03
C ILE A 306 -4.52 11.34 -3.12
N ASN A 307 -4.15 11.82 -4.32
CA ASN A 307 -2.95 12.64 -4.51
C ASN A 307 -2.99 13.93 -3.67
N GLN A 308 -4.13 14.61 -3.58
CA GLN A 308 -4.26 15.84 -2.80
C GLN A 308 -4.06 15.58 -1.31
N ILE A 309 -4.69 14.53 -0.76
CA ILE A 309 -4.54 14.15 0.65
C ILE A 309 -3.10 13.72 0.95
N LEU A 310 -2.50 12.88 0.10
CA LEU A 310 -1.10 12.44 0.30
C LEU A 310 -0.12 13.61 0.18
N ALA A 311 -0.37 14.56 -0.71
CA ALA A 311 0.46 15.76 -0.86
C ALA A 311 0.41 16.69 0.36
N SER A 312 -0.69 16.66 1.14
CA SER A 312 -0.86 17.50 2.33
C SER A 312 -0.26 16.92 3.61
N ILE A 313 0.28 15.69 3.57
CA ILE A 313 0.91 15.07 4.74
C ILE A 313 2.17 15.86 5.15
N GLU A 314 2.20 16.24 6.44
CA GLU A 314 3.30 16.97 7.06
C GLU A 314 4.62 16.18 7.02
N LYS A 315 5.75 16.91 6.96
CA LYS A 315 7.08 16.30 6.74
C LYS A 315 7.47 15.30 7.83
N ASP A 316 7.18 15.61 9.09
CA ASP A 316 7.46 14.77 10.27
C ASP A 316 6.52 13.55 10.35
N LYS A 317 5.39 13.56 9.64
CA LYS A 317 4.45 12.44 9.54
C LYS A 317 4.73 11.49 8.38
N LYS A 318 5.74 11.75 7.53
CA LYS A 318 5.98 10.95 6.32
C LYS A 318 6.57 9.57 6.58
N THR A 319 7.50 9.47 7.53
CA THR A 319 8.36 8.28 7.70
C THR A 319 7.64 7.13 8.40
N ALA A 320 6.82 7.43 9.41
CA ALA A 320 6.07 6.45 10.18
C ALA A 320 4.57 6.56 9.87
N TYR A 321 3.86 5.44 9.88
CA TYR A 321 2.42 5.44 9.66
C TYR A 321 1.66 5.91 10.90
N ASP A 322 0.79 6.90 10.72
CA ASP A 322 -0.13 7.42 11.72
C ASP A 322 -1.57 7.32 11.18
N GLU A 323 -2.30 6.30 11.62
CA GLU A 323 -3.66 6.01 11.16
C GLU A 323 -4.67 7.10 11.55
N ALA A 324 -4.54 7.65 12.76
CA ALA A 324 -5.46 8.67 13.25
C ALA A 324 -5.31 9.97 12.43
N TYR A 325 -4.08 10.35 12.12
CA TYR A 325 -3.77 11.52 11.31
C TYR A 325 -4.31 11.42 9.88
N ILE A 326 -4.14 10.28 9.21
CA ILE A 326 -4.65 10.12 7.84
C ILE A 326 -6.17 10.05 7.78
N GLU A 327 -6.83 9.49 8.81
CA GLU A 327 -8.28 9.56 8.93
C GLU A 327 -8.73 11.01 9.09
N GLU A 328 -8.06 11.79 9.94
CA GLU A 328 -8.36 13.23 10.10
C GLU A 328 -8.22 14.00 8.78
N LEU A 329 -7.11 13.82 8.06
CA LEU A 329 -6.91 14.46 6.76
C LEU A 329 -7.98 14.03 5.74
N TYR A 330 -8.35 12.75 5.73
CA TYR A 330 -9.42 12.25 4.88
C TYR A 330 -10.76 12.91 5.21
N GLN A 331 -11.11 13.01 6.49
CA GLN A 331 -12.37 13.65 6.93
C GLN A 331 -12.38 15.14 6.61
N ASN A 332 -11.28 15.85 6.89
CA ASN A 332 -11.13 17.26 6.56
C ASN A 332 -11.23 17.50 5.05
N PHE A 333 -10.64 16.62 4.24
CA PHE A 333 -10.75 16.70 2.78
C PHE A 333 -12.19 16.47 2.29
N GLN A 334 -12.96 15.58 2.93
CA GLN A 334 -14.37 15.38 2.60
C GLN A 334 -15.25 16.56 3.04
N ASN A 335 -14.86 17.29 4.09
CA ASN A 335 -15.56 18.45 4.62
C ASN A 335 -15.40 19.70 3.73
N HIS A 336 -16.00 19.68 2.54
CA HIS A 336 -16.28 20.90 1.77
C HIS A 336 -17.57 21.51 2.29
N ALA A 337 -17.49 22.33 3.34
CA ALA A 337 -18.65 23.03 3.85
C ALA A 337 -19.20 23.98 2.76
N VAL A 338 -20.47 23.80 2.41
CA VAL A 338 -21.23 24.69 1.50
C VAL A 338 -22.49 25.16 2.22
N ASP A 339 -22.91 26.38 1.97
CA ASP A 339 -24.21 26.84 2.46
C ASP A 339 -25.31 26.30 1.54
N ASP A 340 -26.05 25.28 2.00
CA ASP A 340 -27.11 24.61 1.24
C ASP A 340 -28.53 25.06 1.63
N LYS A 341 -28.66 26.12 2.45
CA LYS A 341 -29.95 26.54 3.01
C LYS A 341 -31.00 26.92 1.98
N GLU A 342 -30.60 27.66 0.94
CA GLU A 342 -31.51 28.09 -0.13
C GLU A 342 -32.04 26.87 -0.89
N LEU A 343 -31.15 25.97 -1.31
CA LEU A 343 -31.50 24.72 -1.97
C LEU A 343 -32.42 23.83 -1.11
N MET A 344 -32.14 23.71 0.18
CA MET A 344 -32.99 22.95 1.10
C MET A 344 -34.40 23.55 1.17
N GLY A 345 -34.53 24.88 1.19
CA GLY A 345 -35.82 25.56 1.13
C GLY A 345 -36.56 25.37 -0.20
N GLU A 346 -35.84 25.33 -1.33
CA GLU A 346 -36.43 25.01 -2.64
C GLU A 346 -36.97 23.58 -2.67
N LEU A 347 -36.18 22.60 -2.22
CA LEU A 347 -36.58 21.19 -2.18
C LEU A 347 -37.77 20.94 -1.26
N GLU A 348 -37.83 21.62 -0.11
CA GLU A 348 -38.99 21.55 0.80
C GLU A 348 -40.28 21.99 0.09
N ASN A 349 -40.22 23.09 -0.66
CA ASN A 349 -41.35 23.60 -1.44
C ASN A 349 -41.71 22.69 -2.62
N GLU A 350 -40.72 22.16 -3.35
CA GLU A 350 -40.92 21.29 -4.51
C GLU A 350 -41.51 19.94 -4.10
N PHE A 351 -41.02 19.32 -3.03
CA PHE A 351 -41.52 18.05 -2.54
C PHE A 351 -42.96 18.21 -2.05
N GLY A 352 -43.22 19.28 -1.30
CA GLY A 352 -44.54 19.59 -0.76
C GLY A 352 -45.08 18.44 0.11
N PRO A 353 -46.40 18.22 0.19
CA PRO A 353 -46.98 17.17 1.04
C PRO A 353 -46.93 15.77 0.39
N ARG A 354 -46.24 15.60 -0.73
CA ARG A 354 -46.23 14.33 -1.48
C ARG A 354 -45.41 13.28 -0.73
N PRO A 355 -45.83 12.01 -0.73
CA PRO A 355 -45.01 10.93 -0.19
C PRO A 355 -43.67 10.84 -0.92
N ILE A 356 -42.61 10.45 -0.21
CA ILE A 356 -41.28 10.24 -0.80
C ILE A 356 -41.01 8.75 -0.94
N LEU A 357 -40.49 8.35 -2.11
CA LEU A 357 -39.99 6.99 -2.36
C LEU A 357 -38.49 7.03 -2.68
N ILE A 358 -37.68 6.41 -1.84
CA ILE A 358 -36.27 6.14 -2.11
C ILE A 358 -36.14 4.82 -2.87
N ILE A 359 -35.45 4.84 -4.01
CA ILE A 359 -35.04 3.64 -4.72
C ILE A 359 -33.52 3.49 -4.58
N ALA A 360 -33.06 2.38 -4.00
CA ALA A 360 -31.66 2.03 -3.80
C ALA A 360 -31.26 0.83 -4.69
N PRO A 361 -29.97 0.60 -4.97
CA PRO A 361 -29.50 -0.31 -6.02
C PRO A 361 -29.54 -1.81 -5.64
N GLY A 362 -30.33 -2.19 -4.64
CA GLY A 362 -30.49 -3.58 -4.20
C GLY A 362 -31.20 -4.44 -5.24
N ALA A 363 -30.92 -5.74 -5.25
CA ALA A 363 -31.52 -6.67 -6.21
C ALA A 363 -33.04 -6.83 -6.00
N SER A 364 -33.54 -6.52 -4.80
CA SER A 364 -34.96 -6.64 -4.46
C SER A 364 -35.88 -5.79 -5.33
N ILE A 365 -35.38 -4.68 -5.92
CA ILE A 365 -36.19 -3.85 -6.82
C ILE A 365 -36.63 -4.61 -8.07
N MET A 366 -35.81 -5.57 -8.53
CA MET A 366 -36.14 -6.41 -9.67
C MET A 366 -37.08 -7.55 -9.27
N THR A 367 -36.86 -8.16 -8.10
CA THR A 367 -37.65 -9.32 -7.67
C THR A 367 -39.02 -8.95 -7.10
N GLN A 368 -39.18 -7.73 -6.59
CA GLN A 368 -40.40 -7.23 -5.96
C GLN A 368 -41.00 -6.01 -6.70
N GLN A 369 -40.71 -5.87 -8.00
CA GLN A 369 -41.13 -4.75 -8.85
C GLN A 369 -42.62 -4.40 -8.74
N LYS A 370 -43.50 -5.41 -8.70
CA LYS A 370 -44.97 -5.20 -8.61
C LYS A 370 -45.39 -4.37 -7.40
N VAL A 371 -44.77 -4.61 -6.23
CA VAL A 371 -45.09 -3.89 -4.99
C VAL A 371 -44.75 -2.41 -5.14
N ILE A 372 -43.61 -2.13 -5.77
CA ILE A 372 -43.12 -0.77 -6.01
C ILE A 372 -44.05 -0.05 -7.01
N GLU A 373 -44.42 -0.71 -8.12
CA GLU A 373 -45.30 -0.14 -9.13
C GLU A 373 -46.71 0.16 -8.60
N GLU A 374 -47.27 -0.74 -7.79
CA GLU A 374 -48.58 -0.52 -7.14
C GLU A 374 -48.54 0.68 -6.18
N TYR A 375 -47.47 0.82 -5.41
CA TYR A 375 -47.26 1.98 -4.54
C TYR A 375 -47.15 3.28 -5.33
N ILE A 376 -46.31 3.32 -6.37
CA ILE A 376 -46.13 4.50 -7.23
C ILE A 376 -47.48 4.91 -7.85
N LYS A 377 -48.24 3.94 -8.38
CA LYS A 377 -49.52 4.21 -9.02
C LYS A 377 -50.54 4.79 -8.04
N LYS A 378 -50.58 4.28 -6.81
CA LYS A 378 -51.55 4.67 -5.78
C LYS A 378 -51.20 6.00 -5.12
N GLU A 379 -49.97 6.17 -4.69
CA GLU A 379 -49.54 7.27 -3.82
C GLU A 379 -48.93 8.45 -4.59
N GLN A 380 -48.54 8.25 -5.86
CA GLN A 380 -47.89 9.27 -6.71
C GLN A 380 -46.73 10.00 -6.00
N PRO A 381 -45.73 9.25 -5.46
CA PRO A 381 -44.66 9.82 -4.66
C PRO A 381 -43.66 10.61 -5.50
N VAL A 382 -42.86 11.45 -4.85
CA VAL A 382 -41.58 11.93 -5.41
C VAL A 382 -40.57 10.80 -5.34
N ILE A 383 -39.99 10.42 -6.48
CA ILE A 383 -39.06 9.30 -6.58
C ILE A 383 -37.63 9.82 -6.55
N ILE A 384 -36.85 9.39 -5.55
CA ILE A 384 -35.43 9.73 -5.42
C ILE A 384 -34.58 8.47 -5.54
N SER A 385 -33.75 8.39 -6.58
CA SER A 385 -32.80 7.29 -6.74
C SER A 385 -31.49 7.57 -6.00
N ALA A 386 -31.01 6.60 -5.21
CA ALA A 386 -29.81 6.73 -4.41
C ALA A 386 -28.60 6.12 -5.11
N ASN A 387 -27.69 6.96 -5.61
CA ASN A 387 -26.39 6.58 -6.17
C ASN A 387 -26.45 5.71 -7.46
N PHE A 388 -27.60 5.58 -8.12
CA PHE A 388 -27.72 4.88 -9.41
C PHE A 388 -28.88 5.44 -10.24
N VAL A 389 -29.05 4.91 -11.45
CA VAL A 389 -30.21 5.14 -12.32
C VAL A 389 -30.73 3.76 -12.72
N SER A 390 -32.00 3.49 -12.47
CA SER A 390 -32.70 2.27 -12.88
C SER A 390 -33.24 2.44 -14.30
N GLU A 391 -33.35 1.35 -15.06
CA GLU A 391 -34.01 1.36 -16.38
C GLU A 391 -35.55 1.22 -16.23
N GLU A 392 -35.99 0.72 -15.09
CA GLU A 392 -37.37 0.33 -14.77
C GLU A 392 -38.18 1.49 -14.16
N TYR A 393 -37.51 2.44 -13.51
CA TYR A 393 -38.14 3.56 -12.82
C TYR A 393 -37.62 4.88 -13.37
N ASP A 394 -38.50 5.88 -13.50
CA ASP A 394 -38.16 7.24 -13.92
C ASP A 394 -38.10 8.14 -12.66
N PRO A 395 -36.91 8.35 -12.05
CA PRO A 395 -36.80 9.13 -10.83
C PRO A 395 -36.94 10.63 -11.11
N ASP A 396 -37.62 11.36 -10.22
CA ASP A 396 -37.64 12.82 -10.26
C ASP A 396 -36.26 13.39 -9.90
N TYR A 397 -35.61 12.78 -8.90
CA TYR A 397 -34.28 13.19 -8.42
C TYR A 397 -33.32 12.00 -8.33
N ILE A 398 -32.04 12.29 -8.55
CA ILE A 398 -30.93 11.37 -8.32
C ILE A 398 -30.05 11.97 -7.24
N PHE A 399 -29.99 11.33 -6.07
CA PHE A 399 -29.10 11.73 -4.98
C PHE A 399 -27.80 10.93 -5.07
N CYS A 400 -26.66 11.61 -5.22
CA CYS A 400 -25.36 10.97 -5.38
C CYS A 400 -24.29 11.59 -4.46
N SER A 401 -23.56 10.70 -3.78
CA SER A 401 -22.53 11.06 -2.80
C SER A 401 -21.20 10.33 -3.01
N ASN A 402 -21.12 9.51 -4.06
CA ASN A 402 -19.94 8.75 -4.43
C ASN A 402 -19.48 9.13 -5.83
N ALA A 403 -18.22 9.58 -5.95
CA ALA A 403 -17.68 10.10 -7.20
C ALA A 403 -17.65 9.06 -8.33
N MET A 404 -17.39 7.78 -8.02
CA MET A 404 -17.36 6.73 -9.05
C MET A 404 -18.77 6.43 -9.57
N ARG A 405 -19.77 6.43 -8.68
CA ARG A 405 -21.17 6.20 -9.06
C ARG A 405 -21.74 7.36 -9.87
N TYR A 406 -21.42 8.60 -9.50
CA TYR A 406 -21.79 9.77 -10.28
C TYR A 406 -21.28 9.69 -11.73
N GLU A 407 -20.01 9.31 -11.92
CA GLU A 407 -19.43 9.17 -13.26
C GLU A 407 -20.18 8.15 -14.12
N ALA A 408 -20.63 7.04 -13.50
CA ALA A 408 -21.34 5.98 -14.20
C ALA A 408 -22.76 6.40 -14.63
N ILE A 409 -23.35 7.40 -13.98
CA ILE A 409 -24.74 7.83 -14.23
C ILE A 409 -24.88 9.19 -14.91
N LYS A 410 -23.82 10.00 -14.96
CA LYS A 410 -23.86 11.38 -15.50
C LYS A 410 -24.43 11.45 -16.93
N ASP A 411 -24.17 10.44 -17.76
CA ASP A 411 -24.64 10.35 -19.14
C ASP A 411 -26.03 9.69 -19.28
N ARG A 412 -26.57 9.17 -18.17
CA ARG A 412 -27.84 8.43 -18.10
C ARG A 412 -28.91 9.13 -17.25
N LYS A 413 -28.63 10.32 -16.73
CA LYS A 413 -29.53 11.05 -15.80
C LYS A 413 -30.87 11.48 -16.40
N GLY A 414 -31.04 11.41 -17.72
CA GLY A 414 -32.32 11.71 -18.37
C GLY A 414 -32.82 13.12 -18.07
N LYS A 415 -34.06 13.21 -17.57
CA LYS A 415 -34.71 14.47 -17.14
C LYS A 415 -34.63 14.71 -15.64
N SER A 416 -34.05 13.79 -14.88
CA SER A 416 -34.01 13.86 -13.43
C SER A 416 -33.09 14.98 -12.95
N ASN A 417 -33.50 15.67 -11.90
CA ASN A 417 -32.65 16.62 -11.19
C ASN A 417 -31.59 15.87 -10.39
N VAL A 418 -30.35 16.37 -10.35
CA VAL A 418 -29.24 15.69 -9.68
C VAL A 418 -28.84 16.45 -8.42
N LEU A 419 -28.99 15.79 -7.28
CA LEU A 419 -28.56 16.26 -5.97
C LEU A 419 -27.22 15.62 -5.64
N LEU A 420 -26.15 16.40 -5.60
CA LEU A 420 -24.81 15.96 -5.24
C LEU A 420 -24.41 16.46 -3.87
N THR A 421 -23.68 15.66 -3.10
CA THR A 421 -23.03 16.17 -1.89
C THR A 421 -21.74 16.92 -2.24
N SER A 422 -21.38 17.94 -1.45
CA SER A 422 -20.29 18.89 -1.73
C SER A 422 -18.90 18.28 -1.84
N ASN A 423 -18.68 17.07 -1.31
CA ASN A 423 -17.47 16.29 -1.56
C ASN A 423 -17.29 15.88 -3.04
N LEU A 424 -18.32 16.05 -3.87
CA LEU A 424 -18.30 15.81 -5.32
C LEU A 424 -18.24 17.10 -6.16
N MET A 425 -18.12 18.28 -5.53
CA MET A 425 -18.17 19.56 -6.25
C MET A 425 -17.16 19.66 -7.40
N ASP A 426 -15.96 19.09 -7.20
CA ASP A 426 -14.88 19.03 -8.19
C ASP A 426 -15.23 18.32 -9.51
N VAL A 427 -16.25 17.47 -9.49
CA VAL A 427 -16.69 16.66 -10.64
C VAL A 427 -18.13 16.97 -11.07
N ALA A 428 -18.80 17.90 -10.39
CA ALA A 428 -20.19 18.26 -10.68
C ALA A 428 -20.33 18.86 -12.08
N ALA A 429 -21.41 18.51 -12.78
CA ALA A 429 -21.75 19.10 -14.06
C ALA A 429 -22.55 20.40 -13.86
N GLN A 430 -22.61 21.22 -14.91
CA GLN A 430 -23.42 22.43 -14.90
C GLN A 430 -24.89 22.08 -14.69
N GLY A 431 -25.52 22.70 -13.67
CA GLY A 431 -26.92 22.49 -13.31
C GLY A 431 -27.15 21.42 -12.24
N ASP A 432 -26.11 20.72 -11.76
CA ASP A 432 -26.24 19.84 -10.60
C ASP A 432 -26.37 20.68 -9.31
N GLN A 433 -27.26 20.27 -8.42
CA GLN A 433 -27.56 20.97 -7.17
C GLN A 433 -26.70 20.38 -6.03
N ILE A 434 -26.03 21.23 -5.26
CA ILE A 434 -25.01 20.81 -4.29
C ILE A 434 -25.52 20.94 -2.85
N LEU A 435 -25.51 19.83 -2.11
CA LEU A 435 -25.89 19.71 -0.71
C LEU A 435 -24.65 19.62 0.18
N ASN A 436 -24.76 20.07 1.43
CA ASN A 436 -23.64 20.04 2.36
C ASN A 436 -23.35 18.61 2.82
N TYR A 437 -22.19 18.09 2.42
CA TYR A 437 -21.75 16.74 2.78
C TYR A 437 -21.56 16.55 4.29
N SER A 438 -20.99 17.53 5.00
CA SER A 438 -20.72 17.41 6.43
C SER A 438 -22.01 17.31 7.26
N GLU A 439 -23.01 18.13 6.95
CA GLU A 439 -24.33 18.12 7.59
C GLU A 439 -25.09 16.80 7.36
N LEU A 440 -24.85 16.14 6.23
CA LEU A 440 -25.51 14.87 5.90
C LEU A 440 -24.73 13.64 6.36
N SER A 441 -23.41 13.70 6.43
CA SER A 441 -22.57 12.54 6.76
C SER A 441 -22.26 12.41 8.25
N PHE A 442 -22.25 13.51 9.01
CA PHE A 442 -21.81 13.51 10.42
C PHE A 442 -22.99 13.57 11.41
N ASP A 443 -22.92 12.84 12.53
CA ASP A 443 -23.81 12.98 13.68
C ASP A 443 -23.15 12.48 14.98
N GLU A 444 -23.91 12.42 16.08
CA GLU A 444 -23.45 11.96 17.40
C GLU A 444 -22.95 10.50 17.44
N LEU A 445 -23.34 9.65 16.48
CA LEU A 445 -22.84 8.28 16.33
C LEU A 445 -21.52 8.25 15.53
N GLY A 446 -21.09 9.39 14.98
CA GLY A 446 -19.93 9.56 14.11
C GLY A 446 -20.30 9.62 12.63
N THR A 447 -19.31 9.47 11.76
CA THR A 447 -19.49 9.66 10.31
C THR A 447 -20.10 8.43 9.62
N CYS A 448 -21.20 8.66 8.89
CA CYS A 448 -21.81 7.70 7.97
C CYS A 448 -21.94 8.30 6.58
N ASP A 449 -21.17 7.74 5.66
CA ASP A 449 -21.08 8.13 4.26
C ASP A 449 -21.90 7.19 3.34
N ASN A 450 -22.85 6.44 3.91
CA ASN A 450 -23.79 5.63 3.12
C ASN A 450 -24.85 6.52 2.47
N CYS A 451 -25.05 6.37 1.17
CA CYS A 451 -25.93 7.23 0.38
C CYS A 451 -27.38 7.27 0.88
N VAL A 452 -27.96 6.12 1.22
CA VAL A 452 -29.34 6.06 1.72
C VAL A 452 -29.44 6.72 3.10
N ILE A 453 -28.45 6.49 3.97
CA ILE A 453 -28.41 7.13 5.30
C ILE A 453 -28.30 8.66 5.19
N MET A 454 -27.43 9.17 4.31
CA MET A 454 -27.29 10.61 4.07
C MET A 454 -28.57 11.20 3.46
N LEU A 455 -29.22 10.49 2.54
CA LEU A 455 -30.50 10.91 1.98
C LEU A 455 -31.60 10.94 3.05
N LEU A 456 -31.69 9.95 3.94
CA LEU A 456 -32.64 9.96 5.06
C LEU A 456 -32.41 11.16 6.00
N LYS A 457 -31.14 11.48 6.29
CA LYS A 457 -30.79 12.68 7.07
C LYS A 457 -31.20 13.97 6.38
N MET A 458 -31.03 14.05 5.05
CA MET A 458 -31.51 15.17 4.25
C MET A 458 -33.03 15.33 4.39
N LEU A 459 -33.79 14.24 4.25
CA LEU A 459 -35.26 14.26 4.38
C LEU A 459 -35.71 14.69 5.78
N ILE A 460 -35.01 14.27 6.84
CA ILE A 460 -35.28 14.75 8.21
C ILE A 460 -35.03 16.25 8.34
N ARG A 461 -33.97 16.79 7.71
CA ARG A 461 -33.70 18.24 7.70
C ARG A 461 -34.78 19.03 6.94
N LEU A 462 -35.46 18.41 5.97
CA LEU A 462 -36.62 18.96 5.25
C LEU A 462 -37.96 18.75 6.00
N ASP A 463 -37.90 18.31 7.27
CA ASP A 463 -39.06 18.00 8.12
C ASP A 463 -40.03 16.94 7.57
N ILE A 464 -39.57 16.08 6.64
CA ILE A 464 -40.35 14.97 6.10
C ILE A 464 -40.56 13.91 7.20
N LYS A 465 -41.83 13.53 7.41
CA LYS A 465 -42.23 12.64 8.51
C LYS A 465 -42.21 11.16 8.15
N SER A 466 -42.41 10.81 6.89
CA SER A 466 -42.43 9.44 6.43
C SER A 466 -41.78 9.28 5.05
N VAL A 467 -41.19 8.10 4.83
CA VAL A 467 -40.53 7.75 3.57
C VAL A 467 -40.70 6.27 3.26
N ALA A 468 -41.05 5.96 2.02
CA ALA A 468 -41.02 4.60 1.50
C ALA A 468 -39.63 4.29 0.94
N ILE A 469 -39.12 3.08 1.19
CA ILE A 469 -37.77 2.66 0.79
C ILE A 469 -37.87 1.32 0.05
N ALA A 470 -37.30 1.27 -1.15
CA ALA A 470 -37.14 0.06 -1.94
C ALA A 470 -35.66 -0.15 -2.32
N GLY A 471 -35.20 -1.40 -2.37
CA GLY A 471 -33.84 -1.72 -2.82
C GLY A 471 -32.73 -1.45 -1.80
N PHE A 472 -33.07 -1.22 -0.52
CA PHE A 472 -32.09 -1.05 0.55
C PHE A 472 -31.81 -2.36 1.28
N ASP A 473 -31.44 -3.39 0.51
CA ASP A 473 -31.46 -4.80 0.92
C ASP A 473 -30.42 -5.15 2.01
N GLY A 474 -29.29 -4.44 2.01
CA GLY A 474 -28.07 -4.78 2.75
C GLY A 474 -27.21 -5.85 2.07
N TYR A 475 -26.11 -6.25 2.73
CA TYR A 475 -25.12 -7.17 2.17
C TYR A 475 -25.38 -8.63 2.59
N LYS A 476 -25.75 -9.50 1.64
CA LYS A 476 -25.90 -10.95 1.84
C LYS A 476 -24.60 -11.68 1.48
N GLU A 477 -24.31 -12.80 2.18
CA GLU A 477 -23.13 -13.65 1.88
C GLU A 477 -23.33 -14.51 0.62
N GLU A 478 -24.58 -14.82 0.28
CA GLU A 478 -24.99 -15.53 -0.93
C GLU A 478 -26.06 -14.72 -1.69
N GLY A 479 -25.95 -14.64 -3.03
CA GLY A 479 -26.87 -13.90 -3.90
C GLY A 479 -26.31 -12.61 -4.53
N LYS A 480 -27.13 -11.90 -5.30
CA LYS A 480 -26.76 -10.61 -5.90
C LYS A 480 -27.09 -9.46 -4.92
N ASN A 481 -26.08 -8.74 -4.47
CA ASN A 481 -26.24 -7.57 -3.58
C ASN A 481 -26.63 -6.28 -4.34
N TYR A 482 -26.49 -6.28 -5.67
CA TYR A 482 -26.80 -5.13 -6.51
C TYR A 482 -27.50 -5.57 -7.81
N VAL A 483 -28.29 -4.66 -8.39
CA VAL A 483 -28.96 -4.82 -9.71
C VAL A 483 -27.95 -5.12 -10.81
N HIS A 484 -26.80 -4.43 -10.80
CA HIS A 484 -25.70 -4.68 -11.72
C HIS A 484 -24.41 -5.09 -10.99
N SER A 485 -23.70 -6.07 -11.56
CA SER A 485 -22.48 -6.63 -10.97
C SER A 485 -21.33 -5.63 -10.85
N TYR A 486 -21.24 -4.63 -11.72
CA TYR A 486 -20.19 -3.59 -11.65
C TYR A 486 -20.35 -2.64 -10.45
N MET A 487 -21.51 -2.64 -9.79
CA MET A 487 -21.75 -1.83 -8.58
C MET A 487 -21.18 -2.47 -7.31
N ALA A 488 -20.77 -3.74 -7.38
CA ALA A 488 -20.13 -4.43 -6.28
C ALA A 488 -18.70 -3.92 -6.08
N SER A 489 -18.42 -3.34 -4.91
CA SER A 489 -17.05 -3.04 -4.48
C SER A 489 -16.35 -4.32 -4.04
N GLN A 490 -15.14 -4.56 -4.54
CA GLN A 490 -14.29 -5.68 -4.10
C GLN A 490 -13.81 -5.53 -2.63
N HIS A 491 -14.04 -4.38 -2.01
CA HIS A 491 -13.49 -4.04 -0.68
C HIS A 491 -14.52 -4.01 0.45
N THR A 492 -15.81 -4.23 0.18
CA THR A 492 -16.85 -4.13 1.23
C THR A 492 -16.90 -5.38 2.10
N LYS A 493 -16.57 -5.25 3.40
CA LYS A 493 -16.78 -6.31 4.40
C LYS A 493 -18.26 -6.35 4.81
N GLY A 494 -19.10 -6.99 3.98
CA GLY A 494 -20.57 -6.93 4.04
C GLY A 494 -21.20 -7.07 5.44
N LYS A 495 -20.77 -8.07 6.23
CA LYS A 495 -21.28 -8.26 7.61
C LYS A 495 -21.01 -7.08 8.54
N LYS A 496 -19.80 -6.49 8.49
CA LYS A 496 -19.44 -5.34 9.34
C LYS A 496 -20.25 -4.11 8.95
N GLU A 497 -20.43 -3.91 7.64
CA GLU A 497 -21.20 -2.78 7.10
C GLU A 497 -22.67 -2.88 7.50
N ASN A 498 -23.28 -4.07 7.42
CA ASN A 498 -24.65 -4.28 7.91
C ASN A 498 -24.79 -3.89 9.39
N ILE A 499 -23.91 -4.38 10.27
CA ILE A 499 -23.95 -4.04 11.70
C ILE A 499 -23.85 -2.52 11.91
N LYS A 500 -22.98 -1.84 11.17
CA LYS A 500 -22.85 -0.38 11.23
C LYS A 500 -24.16 0.30 10.81
N LEU A 501 -24.70 -0.07 9.65
CA LEU A 501 -25.90 0.57 9.08
C LEU A 501 -27.16 0.32 9.90
N THR A 502 -27.33 -0.88 10.49
CA THR A 502 -28.45 -1.17 11.39
C THR A 502 -28.51 -0.18 12.56
N LYS A 503 -27.36 0.22 13.13
CA LYS A 503 -27.32 1.24 14.20
C LYS A 503 -27.80 2.60 13.72
N TYR A 504 -27.37 3.05 12.54
CA TYR A 504 -27.85 4.32 11.98
C TYR A 504 -29.34 4.28 11.65
N VAL A 505 -29.83 3.20 11.04
CA VAL A 505 -31.26 3.05 10.73
C VAL A 505 -32.10 3.07 12.01
N ALA A 506 -31.68 2.40 13.08
CA ALA A 506 -32.40 2.40 14.35
C ALA A 506 -32.52 3.80 14.98
N GLU A 507 -31.47 4.62 14.90
CA GLU A 507 -31.52 6.00 15.41
C GLU A 507 -32.36 6.92 14.51
N LEU A 508 -32.29 6.73 13.19
CA LEU A 508 -33.10 7.51 12.24
C LEU A 508 -34.59 7.16 12.32
N LYS A 509 -34.95 5.89 12.58
CA LYS A 509 -36.36 5.45 12.78
C LYS A 509 -37.05 6.21 13.93
N LYS A 510 -36.31 6.80 14.86
CA LYS A 510 -36.85 7.65 15.93
C LYS A 510 -37.28 9.05 15.44
N LYS A 511 -36.83 9.46 14.26
CA LYS A 511 -37.01 10.82 13.70
C LYS A 511 -37.88 10.84 12.44
N ILE A 512 -37.87 9.76 11.65
CA ILE A 512 -38.65 9.60 10.43
C ILE A 512 -39.25 8.19 10.36
N GLU A 513 -40.52 8.09 9.98
CA GLU A 513 -41.17 6.81 9.72
C GLU A 513 -40.63 6.20 8.43
N MET A 514 -40.09 4.98 8.50
CA MET A 514 -39.53 4.28 7.35
C MET A 514 -40.41 3.09 6.97
N ILE A 515 -40.93 3.10 5.76
CA ILE A 515 -41.77 2.04 5.21
C ILE A 515 -40.96 1.25 4.18
N PHE A 516 -40.48 0.06 4.54
CA PHE A 516 -39.75 -0.79 3.61
C PHE A 516 -40.73 -1.51 2.66
N LEU A 517 -40.68 -1.18 1.36
CA LEU A 517 -41.52 -1.82 0.33
C LEU A 517 -40.95 -3.16 -0.15
N THR A 518 -39.64 -3.35 0.03
CA THR A 518 -38.90 -4.55 -0.38
C THR A 518 -38.14 -5.13 0.81
N GLU A 519 -37.75 -6.40 0.69
CA GLU A 519 -36.97 -7.07 1.73
C GLU A 519 -35.69 -6.31 2.07
N SER A 520 -35.46 -6.07 3.35
CA SER A 520 -34.29 -5.35 3.86
C SER A 520 -33.82 -5.98 5.17
N VAL A 521 -32.52 -6.21 5.31
CA VAL A 521 -31.94 -6.67 6.59
C VAL A 521 -32.01 -5.58 7.68
N TYR A 522 -32.38 -4.35 7.32
CA TYR A 522 -32.54 -3.23 8.24
C TYR A 522 -33.99 -3.07 8.71
N ASP A 523 -34.91 -3.87 8.17
CA ASP A 523 -36.31 -3.92 8.58
C ASP A 523 -36.53 -4.96 9.69
N MET A 524 -35.91 -4.71 10.84
CA MET A 524 -36.20 -5.45 12.07
C MET A 524 -36.85 -4.50 13.08
N GLU A 525 -37.84 -5.02 13.82
CA GLU A 525 -38.61 -4.32 14.86
C GLU A 525 -37.72 -3.78 15.99
#